data_AF-A0A1P8KMI6-F1
#
_entry.id   AF-A0A1P8KMI6-F1
#
_cell.length_a   1.000
_cell.length_b   1.000
_cell.length_c   1.000
_cell.angle_alpha   90.00
_cell.angle_beta   90.00
_cell.angle_gamma   90.00
#
_symmetry.space_group_name_H-M   'P 1'
#
loop_
_entity.id
_entity.type
_entity.pdbx_description
1 polymer ?
#
loop_
_entity_poly.entity_id
_entity_poly.type
_entity_poly.pdbx_seq_one_letter_code
_entity_poly.pdbx_strand_id
1 'polypeptide(L)'
;MKVLQELCKEHGQAELYKKLHQEEEKYEKSITEKKTNATKKATKTRQEVAKKKIEASVNMMRMFNQKITIYSVAKEAQVSYNTALKYKDFIIQNQDN
;
A
#
# COMPACT_ATOMS: atom_id res chain seq x y z
N MET A 1 -2.62 19.65 -12.06
CA MET A 1 -1.84 20.83 -11.61
C MET A 1 -1.69 21.86 -12.72
N LYS A 2 -1.19 21.50 -13.91
CA LYS A 2 -1.06 22.42 -15.06
C LYS A 2 -2.32 23.24 -15.41
N VAL A 3 -3.48 22.59 -15.52
CA VAL A 3 -4.77 23.27 -15.80
C VAL A 3 -5.12 24.33 -14.73
N LEU A 4 -4.82 24.05 -13.46
CA LEU A 4 -5.10 24.99 -12.37
C LEU A 4 -4.16 26.20 -12.40
N GLN A 5 -2.89 25.98 -12.77
CA GLN A 5 -1.92 27.06 -12.92
C GLN A 5 -2.28 27.97 -14.12
N GLU A 6 -2.68 27.39 -15.25
CA GLU A 6 -3.15 28.15 -16.42
C GLU A 6 -4.37 29.02 -16.07
N LEU A 7 -5.36 28.46 -15.36
CA LEU A 7 -6.50 29.23 -14.87
C LEU A 7 -6.10 30.39 -13.93
N CYS A 8 -5.14 30.17 -13.03
CA CYS A 8 -4.63 31.23 -12.16
C CYS A 8 -3.96 32.36 -12.97
N LYS A 9 -3.28 32.01 -14.07
CA LYS A 9 -2.65 32.98 -14.98
C LYS A 9 -3.69 33.76 -15.77
N GLU A 10 -4.72 33.10 -16.28
CA GLU A 10 -5.83 33.69 -17.04
C GLU A 10 -6.68 34.65 -16.19
N HIS A 11 -6.90 34.33 -14.92
CA HIS A 11 -7.67 35.16 -13.99
C HIS A 11 -6.82 36.19 -13.21
N GLY A 12 -5.57 36.45 -13.63
CA GLY A 12 -4.73 37.50 -13.05
C GLY A 12 -4.21 37.21 -11.63
N GLN A 13 -4.29 35.96 -11.16
CA GLN A 13 -3.85 35.52 -9.84
C GLN A 13 -2.34 35.16 -9.83
N ALA A 14 -1.49 36.15 -10.14
CA ALA A 14 -0.05 35.94 -10.36
C ALA A 14 0.69 35.36 -9.14
N GLU A 15 0.32 35.76 -7.92
CA GLU A 15 0.96 35.26 -6.70
C GLU A 15 0.64 33.78 -6.46
N LEU A 16 -0.63 33.38 -6.70
CA LEU A 16 -1.07 32.00 -6.55
C LEU A 16 -0.41 31.11 -7.60
N TYR A 17 -0.36 31.57 -8.85
CA TYR A 17 0.39 30.89 -9.92
C TYR A 17 1.84 30.62 -9.50
N LYS A 18 2.54 31.65 -9.00
CA LYS A 18 3.95 31.53 -8.58
C LYS A 18 4.13 30.50 -7.45
N LYS A 19 3.25 30.51 -6.44
CA LYS A 19 3.30 29.53 -5.35
C LYS A 19 3.06 28.10 -5.86
N LEU A 20 2.03 27.89 -6.68
CA LEU A 20 1.72 26.57 -7.24
C LEU A 20 2.85 26.03 -8.10
N HIS A 21 3.47 26.89 -8.91
CA HIS A 21 4.60 26.52 -9.76
C HIS A 21 5.83 26.13 -8.92
N GLN A 22 6.15 26.90 -7.87
CA GLN A 22 7.24 26.56 -6.96
C GLN A 22 7.03 25.22 -6.24
N GLU A 23 5.80 24.92 -5.82
CA GLU A 23 5.49 23.64 -5.18
C GLU A 23 5.56 22.47 -6.16
N GLU A 24 5.16 22.66 -7.42
CA GLU A 24 5.32 21.64 -8.46
C GLU A 24 6.79 21.36 -8.75
N GLU A 25 7.64 22.39 -8.89
CA GLU A 25 9.09 22.19 -9.05
C GLU A 25 9.72 21.46 -7.86
N LYS A 26 9.32 21.81 -6.63
CA LYS A 26 9.81 21.13 -5.42
C LYS A 26 9.40 19.65 -5.44
N TYR A 27 8.16 19.36 -5.83
CA TYR A 27 7.67 17.99 -5.95
C TYR A 27 8.47 17.20 -6.99
N GLU A 28 8.66 17.75 -8.19
CA GLU A 28 9.45 17.11 -9.25
C GLU A 28 10.88 16.82 -8.80
N LYS A 29 11.56 17.81 -8.19
CA LYS A 29 12.90 17.65 -7.62
C LYS A 29 12.93 16.64 -6.47
N SER A 30 11.82 16.45 -5.77
CA SER A 30 11.73 15.49 -4.66
C SER A 30 11.67 14.03 -5.13
N ILE A 31 11.19 13.78 -6.36
CA ILE A 31 11.11 12.45 -6.95
C ILE A 31 12.48 12.08 -7.51
N THR A 32 13.23 11.31 -6.72
CA THR A 32 14.53 10.79 -7.16
C THR A 32 14.47 9.28 -7.29
N GLU A 33 15.29 8.71 -8.18
CA GLU A 33 15.39 7.26 -8.34
C GLU A 33 15.75 6.58 -7.02
N LYS A 34 16.67 7.17 -6.25
CA LYS A 34 17.06 6.67 -4.92
C LYS A 34 15.88 6.59 -3.96
N LYS A 35 15.07 7.65 -3.85
CA LYS A 35 13.88 7.67 -2.99
C LYS A 35 12.82 6.69 -3.49
N THR A 36 12.60 6.64 -4.80
CA THR A 36 11.66 5.70 -5.43
C THR A 36 12.06 4.25 -5.16
N ASN A 37 13.33 3.91 -5.33
CA ASN A 37 13.85 2.56 -5.09
C ASN A 37 13.81 2.17 -3.61
N ALA A 38 14.11 3.11 -2.70
CA ALA A 38 13.95 2.90 -1.27
C ALA A 38 12.49 2.61 -0.89
N THR A 39 11.53 3.38 -1.41
CA THR A 39 10.09 3.17 -1.18
C THR A 39 9.61 1.83 -1.75
N LYS A 40 10.07 1.45 -2.95
CA LYS A 40 9.78 0.14 -3.56
C LYS A 40 10.31 -0.99 -2.68
N LYS A 41 11.56 -0.91 -2.23
CA LYS A 41 12.18 -1.92 -1.34
C LYS A 41 11.44 -2.04 -0.03
N ALA A 42 11.16 -0.93 0.66
CA ALA A 42 10.40 -0.92 1.90
C ALA A 42 9.00 -1.54 1.71
N THR A 43 8.32 -1.21 0.61
CA THR A 43 7.00 -1.78 0.30
C THR A 43 7.07 -3.28 0.05
N LYS A 44 8.06 -3.76 -0.72
CA LYS A 44 8.29 -5.19 -0.95
C LYS A 44 8.54 -5.92 0.36
N THR A 45 9.41 -5.38 1.23
CA THR A 45 9.67 -5.97 2.55
C THR A 45 8.40 -6.04 3.42
N ARG A 46 7.57 -4.98 3.45
CA ARG A 46 6.28 -5.03 4.17
C ARG A 46 5.35 -6.12 3.62
N GLN A 47 5.28 -6.27 2.30
CA GLN A 47 4.48 -7.32 1.64
C GLN A 47 4.98 -8.72 1.98
N GLU A 48 6.30 -8.93 1.98
CA GLU A 48 6.92 -10.21 2.34
C GLU A 48 6.66 -10.58 3.81
N VAL A 49 6.76 -9.60 4.72
CA VAL A 49 6.45 -9.82 6.15
C VAL A 49 4.98 -10.19 6.33
N ALA A 50 4.06 -9.47 5.67
CA ALA A 50 2.64 -9.80 5.73
C ALA A 50 2.34 -11.20 5.18
N LYS A 51 2.94 -11.55 4.04
CA LYS A 51 2.83 -12.89 3.44
C LYS A 51 3.30 -13.98 4.40
N LYS A 52 4.49 -13.85 4.98
CA LYS A 52 5.05 -14.82 5.94
C LYS A 52 4.15 -14.99 7.18
N LYS A 53 3.60 -13.89 7.71
CA LYS A 53 2.65 -13.96 8.83
C LYS A 53 1.39 -14.75 8.48
N ILE A 54 0.81 -14.47 7.31
CA ILE A 54 -0.39 -15.16 6.82
C ILE A 54 -0.11 -16.65 6.61
N GLU A 55 1.00 -17.01 5.96
CA GLU A 55 1.40 -18.40 5.75
C GLU A 55 1.60 -19.15 7.07
N ALA A 56 2.31 -18.54 8.03
CA ALA A 56 2.51 -19.12 9.35
C ALA A 56 1.19 -19.33 10.09
N SER A 57 0.29 -18.34 10.08
CA SER A 57 -1.02 -18.45 10.73
C SER A 57 -1.90 -19.52 10.09
N VAL A 58 -1.94 -19.59 8.76
CA VAL A 58 -2.70 -20.66 8.06
C VAL A 58 -2.15 -22.04 8.43
N ASN A 59 -0.82 -22.21 8.49
CA ASN A 59 -0.22 -23.48 8.88
C ASN A 59 -0.55 -23.87 10.33
N MET A 60 -0.49 -22.91 11.26
CA MET A 60 -0.86 -23.13 12.65
C MET A 60 -2.34 -23.50 12.79
N MET A 61 -3.22 -22.77 12.11
CA MET A 61 -4.66 -23.06 12.11
C MET A 61 -4.96 -24.45 11.54
N ARG A 62 -4.29 -24.85 10.45
CA ARG A 62 -4.39 -26.21 9.90
C ARG A 62 -3.94 -27.26 10.92
N MET A 63 -2.80 -27.04 11.59
CA MET A 63 -2.27 -27.97 12.59
C MET A 63 -3.24 -28.20 13.75
N PHE A 64 -4.04 -27.19 14.11
CA PHE A 64 -5.05 -27.28 15.16
C PHE A 64 -6.47 -27.58 14.65
N ASN A 65 -6.64 -27.97 13.38
CA ASN A 65 -7.94 -28.19 12.74
C ASN A 65 -8.93 -27.02 12.95
N GLN A 66 -8.42 -25.80 12.94
CA GLN A 66 -9.22 -24.59 13.09
C GLN A 66 -9.78 -24.17 11.74
N LYS A 67 -10.97 -23.55 11.77
CA LYS A 67 -11.60 -23.03 10.56
C LYS A 67 -10.78 -21.89 9.94
N ILE A 68 -10.19 -22.17 8.78
CA ILE A 68 -9.42 -21.20 8.00
C ILE A 68 -10.38 -20.33 7.19
N THR A 69 -10.49 -19.05 7.56
CA THR A 69 -11.24 -18.04 6.82
C THR A 69 -10.40 -16.77 6.77
N ILE A 70 -10.69 -15.85 5.84
CA ILE A 70 -9.95 -14.57 5.75
C ILE A 70 -9.98 -13.82 7.09
N TYR A 71 -11.12 -13.83 7.77
CA TYR A 71 -11.28 -13.15 9.05
C TYR A 71 -10.47 -13.82 10.17
N SER A 72 -10.57 -15.15 10.30
CA SER A 72 -9.83 -15.89 11.34
C SER A 72 -8.33 -15.81 11.12
N VAL A 73 -7.87 -15.91 9.87
CA VAL A 73 -6.45 -15.71 9.51
C VAL A 73 -5.98 -14.29 9.81
N ALA A 74 -6.78 -13.26 9.52
CA ALA A 74 -6.43 -11.88 9.85
C ALA A 74 -6.24 -11.68 11.36
N LYS A 75 -7.12 -12.27 12.16
CA LYS A 75 -7.05 -12.25 13.63
C LYS A 75 -5.82 -12.99 14.14
N GLU A 76 -5.55 -14.18 13.62
CA GLU A 76 -4.41 -15.01 14.03
C GLU A 76 -3.07 -14.36 13.64
N ALA A 77 -2.97 -13.85 12.41
CA ALA A 77 -1.76 -13.19 11.89
C ALA A 77 -1.54 -11.77 12.45
N GLN A 78 -2.49 -11.25 13.23
CA GLN A 78 -2.48 -9.88 13.76
C GLN A 78 -2.29 -8.84 12.64
N VAL A 79 -3.06 -8.98 11.56
CA VAL A 79 -3.07 -8.07 10.41
C VAL A 79 -4.48 -7.54 10.16
N SER A 80 -4.60 -6.39 9.49
CA SER A 80 -5.91 -5.88 9.10
C SER A 80 -6.59 -6.84 8.11
N TYR A 81 -7.93 -6.87 8.15
CA TYR A 81 -8.73 -7.66 7.22
C TYR A 81 -8.34 -7.40 5.76
N ASN A 82 -8.18 -6.13 5.38
CA ASN A 82 -7.78 -5.75 4.01
C ASN A 82 -6.40 -6.28 3.62
N THR A 83 -5.49 -6.45 4.58
CA THR A 83 -4.19 -7.07 4.32
C THR A 83 -4.36 -8.56 4.03
N ALA A 84 -5.14 -9.28 4.84
CA ALA A 84 -5.44 -10.70 4.60
C ALA A 84 -6.21 -10.91 3.29
N LEU A 85 -7.16 -10.02 2.97
CA LEU A 85 -7.97 -10.05 1.75
C LEU A 85 -7.13 -10.02 0.46
N LYS A 86 -5.97 -9.35 0.49
CA LYS A 86 -5.02 -9.36 -0.64
C LYS A 86 -4.43 -10.75 -0.92
N TYR A 87 -4.48 -11.66 0.05
CA TYR A 87 -4.00 -13.04 -0.05
C TYR A 87 -5.17 -14.05 -0.01
N LYS A 88 -6.39 -13.61 -0.37
CA LYS A 88 -7.60 -14.45 -0.34
C LYS A 88 -7.43 -15.77 -1.08
N ASP A 89 -6.75 -15.78 -2.23
CA ASP A 89 -6.65 -16.97 -3.06
C ASP A 89 -5.83 -18.06 -2.34
N PHE A 90 -4.75 -17.66 -1.67
CA PHE A 90 -3.97 -18.55 -0.80
C PHE A 90 -4.78 -19.05 0.39
N ILE A 91 -5.55 -18.18 1.05
CA ILE A 91 -6.34 -18.57 2.23
C ILE A 91 -7.46 -19.55 1.85
N ILE A 92 -8.18 -19.27 0.76
CA ILE A 92 -9.30 -20.09 0.28
C ILE A 92 -8.82 -21.49 -0.14
N GLN A 93 -7.66 -21.58 -0.81
CA GLN A 93 -7.05 -22.88 -1.16
C GLN A 93 -6.74 -23.77 0.05
N ASN A 94 -6.64 -23.18 1.25
CA ASN A 94 -6.33 -23.91 2.48
C ASN A 94 -7.55 -24.09 3.39
N GLN A 95 -8.76 -23.77 2.92
CA GLN A 95 -9.99 -23.79 3.74
C GLN A 95 -10.55 -25.22 3.99
N ASP A 96 -10.29 -26.16 3.08
CA ASP A 96 -10.97 -27.49 3.06
C ASP A 96 -10.02 -28.70 3.18
N ASN A 97 -8.81 -28.51 3.75
CA ASN A 97 -7.91 -29.61 4.15
C ASN A 97 -7.88 -29.73 5.67
#